data_AF-A0AA96JN24-F1
#
_entry.id   AF-A0AA96JN24-F1
#
_cell.length_a   1.000
_cell.length_b   1.000
_cell.length_c   1.000
_cell.angle_alpha   90.00
_cell.angle_beta   90.00
_cell.angle_gamma   90.00
#
_symmetry.space_group_name_H-M   'P 1'
#
loop_
_entity.id
_entity.type
_entity.pdbx_description
1 polymer ?
#
loop_
_entity_poly.entity_id
_entity_poly.type
_entity_poly.pdbx_seq_one_letter_code
_entity_poly.pdbx_strand_id
1 'polypeptide(L)'
;MAAVDTARAHAQAVLRVRGLALAVAALPAAAAVVLLAGRITGRIGAPGAADAVAWDAARWAVCAVAAVTLLVAGLAARTYRRAVPPQTPVVPLERAEAPELYRLINELADRLDVPAPSAIALTPDCDSWLEDVPAAPPVRRHRPARGAEPPAPVLVIGSPFLWWMRAGELRALLAPVVAGTAAAADPEIAAARRFLRSLDASLADAPPPGLGGAPAPPAPRTARRGPAALTDRITRRLLRACRGHSAELERAVAGRASEQARAVDYGLRIAAQEQVGLAYAGWDRLLTRVALPAWRLGRHPAHLNAGVVAALTELSRRDRLADGYGSRLGDRPACDLLEEPGTVDAAVSRLAAELFFGRPASGGWRELEWSDYPAEVVDAGWRARAAALQSALDGPAPQARPGAPTLTRLLVRLAEGDGEQLAAALTAQLARTTAPAPLLEPVRTGRDLLVDHVTAMVCCAAVDTAGATPGLDWLDGPVLLIGGVRRTDLAGPVAQAVEQGQDGPLRAWLDAAGVRLEKPVRL
;
A
#
# COMPACT_ATOMS: atom_id res chain seq x y z
N MET A 1 10.32 33.06 -1.16
CA MET A 1 11.79 33.11 -1.02
C MET A 1 12.22 32.44 0.29
N ALA A 2 11.70 32.87 1.45
CA ALA A 2 12.01 32.28 2.77
C ALA A 2 11.91 30.74 2.84
N ALA A 3 10.85 30.13 2.30
CA ALA A 3 10.68 28.67 2.37
C ALA A 3 11.76 27.85 1.61
N VAL A 4 12.32 28.39 0.51
CA VAL A 4 13.43 27.73 -0.22
C VAL A 4 14.68 27.73 0.63
N ASP A 5 14.99 28.89 1.21
CA ASP A 5 16.19 29.07 2.01
C ASP A 5 16.11 28.21 3.27
N THR A 6 14.91 28.06 3.86
CA THR A 6 14.65 27.13 4.96
C THR A 6 14.87 25.67 4.54
N ALA A 7 14.31 25.24 3.40
CA ALA A 7 14.52 23.89 2.87
C ALA A 7 16.02 23.62 2.63
N ARG A 8 16.71 24.55 1.96
CA ARG A 8 18.15 24.45 1.70
C ARG A 8 18.97 24.40 2.99
N ALA A 9 18.67 25.24 3.99
CA ALA A 9 19.35 25.24 5.27
C ALA A 9 19.22 23.89 6.00
N HIS A 10 18.03 23.27 5.96
CA HIS A 10 17.82 21.93 6.53
C HIS A 10 18.49 20.82 5.72
N ALA A 11 18.50 20.90 4.38
CA ALA A 11 19.26 19.99 3.53
C ALA A 11 20.77 20.06 3.86
N GLN A 12 21.33 21.25 3.99
CA GLN A 12 22.71 21.47 4.42
C GLN A 12 22.96 20.96 5.85
N ALA A 13 21.99 21.06 6.76
CA ALA A 13 22.11 20.49 8.10
C ALA A 13 22.22 18.95 8.06
N VAL A 14 21.42 18.29 7.23
CA VAL A 14 21.53 16.84 6.98
C VAL A 14 22.89 16.47 6.39
N LEU A 15 23.36 17.22 5.39
CA LEU A 15 24.67 17.01 4.78
C LEU A 15 25.83 17.30 5.75
N ARG A 16 25.66 18.23 6.69
CA ARG A 16 26.62 18.49 7.78
C ARG A 16 26.71 17.30 8.73
N VAL A 17 25.60 16.63 9.07
CA VAL A 17 25.66 15.39 9.86
C VAL A 17 26.47 14.32 9.14
N ARG A 18 26.28 14.16 7.83
CA ARG A 18 27.12 13.27 7.00
C ARG A 18 28.60 13.68 7.04
N GLY A 19 28.89 14.97 6.88
CA GLY A 19 30.25 15.51 6.92
C GLY A 19 30.95 15.29 8.27
N LEU A 20 30.24 15.56 9.38
CA LEU A 20 30.74 15.32 10.74
C LEU A 20 31.01 13.84 10.99
N ALA A 21 30.15 12.94 10.52
CA ALA A 21 30.38 11.50 10.63
C ALA A 21 31.66 11.06 9.90
N LEU A 22 31.90 11.59 8.70
CA LEU A 22 33.14 11.35 7.94
C LEU A 22 34.36 11.97 8.64
N ALA A 23 34.23 13.17 9.20
CA ALA A 23 35.31 13.82 9.94
C ALA A 23 35.71 13.03 11.19
N VAL A 24 34.72 12.56 11.97
CA VAL A 24 34.95 11.68 13.14
C VAL A 24 35.66 10.37 12.72
N ALA A 25 35.28 9.79 11.59
CA ALA A 25 35.94 8.59 11.06
C ALA A 25 37.37 8.85 10.56
N ALA A 26 37.67 10.05 10.05
CA ALA A 26 38.98 10.42 9.52
C ALA A 26 39.95 10.96 10.60
N LEU A 27 39.45 11.41 11.75
CA LEU A 27 40.24 12.05 12.80
C LEU A 27 41.40 11.17 13.32
N PRO A 28 41.23 9.86 13.60
CA PRO A 28 42.35 9.02 14.03
C PRO A 28 43.41 8.87 12.94
N ALA A 29 43.02 8.86 11.66
CA ALA A 29 43.96 8.81 10.55
C ALA A 29 44.77 10.11 10.45
N ALA A 30 44.14 11.27 10.65
CA ALA A 30 44.85 12.55 10.71
C ALA A 30 45.87 12.57 11.89
N ALA A 31 45.47 12.09 13.06
CA ALA A 31 46.38 11.97 14.21
C ALA A 31 47.54 10.99 13.93
N ALA A 32 47.27 9.85 13.29
CA ALA A 32 48.29 8.90 12.88
C ALA A 32 49.33 9.54 11.94
N VAL A 33 48.86 10.31 10.95
CA VAL A 33 49.72 11.06 10.02
C VAL A 33 50.61 12.05 10.77
N VAL A 34 50.07 12.80 11.73
CA VAL A 34 50.84 13.74 12.56
C VAL A 34 51.91 13.01 13.38
N LEU A 35 51.57 11.87 14.01
CA LEU A 35 52.53 11.08 14.81
C LEU A 35 53.62 10.42 13.95
N LEU A 36 53.30 10.00 12.73
CA LEU A 36 54.26 9.47 11.76
C LEU A 36 55.18 10.59 11.22
N ALA A 37 54.65 11.75 10.89
CA ALA A 37 55.44 12.90 10.47
C ALA A 37 56.35 13.42 11.59
N GLY A 38 55.84 13.47 12.83
CA GLY A 38 56.61 13.84 14.02
C GLY A 38 57.82 12.93 14.28
N ARG A 39 57.68 11.63 14.00
CA ARG A 39 58.76 10.63 14.03
C ARG A 39 59.82 10.89 12.98
N ILE A 40 59.41 11.09 11.74
CA ILE A 40 60.32 11.32 10.59
C ILE A 40 61.10 12.63 10.78
N THR A 41 60.46 13.66 11.32
CA THR A 41 61.07 14.96 11.60
C THR A 41 61.85 15.01 12.91
N GLY A 42 61.86 13.94 13.71
CA GLY A 42 62.53 13.87 15.01
C GLY A 42 61.91 14.77 16.09
N ARG A 43 60.70 15.31 15.89
CA ARG A 43 60.00 16.20 16.83
C ARG A 43 59.24 15.45 17.93
N ILE A 44 58.86 14.19 17.68
CA ILE A 44 58.06 13.35 18.61
C ILE A 44 58.65 11.93 18.62
N GLY A 45 59.16 11.48 19.77
CA GLY A 45 59.73 10.13 19.93
C GLY A 45 60.95 9.88 19.02
N ALA A 46 61.93 10.79 19.08
CA ALA A 46 63.17 10.70 18.32
C ALA A 46 63.94 9.41 18.65
N PRO A 47 64.68 8.83 17.67
CA PRO A 47 65.49 7.65 17.92
C PRO A 47 66.50 7.90 19.06
N GLY A 48 66.46 7.05 20.10
CA GLY A 48 67.35 7.17 21.27
C GLY A 48 66.84 8.04 22.43
N ALA A 49 65.68 8.68 22.31
CA ALA A 49 65.05 9.40 23.42
C ALA A 49 64.44 8.42 24.45
N ALA A 50 64.44 8.78 25.73
CA ALA A 50 63.92 7.93 26.83
C ALA A 50 62.42 7.63 26.69
N ASP A 51 61.67 8.48 26.00
CA ASP A 51 60.24 8.37 25.72
C ASP A 51 59.92 7.68 24.38
N ALA A 52 60.93 7.25 23.61
CA ALA A 52 60.75 6.70 22.26
C ALA A 52 59.85 5.46 22.23
N VAL A 53 59.99 4.56 23.21
CA VAL A 53 59.18 3.33 23.30
C VAL A 53 57.71 3.66 23.55
N ALA A 54 57.42 4.62 24.44
CA ALA A 54 56.06 5.06 24.73
C ALA A 54 55.40 5.71 23.52
N TRP A 55 56.13 6.56 22.80
CA TRP A 55 55.65 7.19 21.56
C TRP A 55 55.46 6.19 20.41
N ASP A 56 56.30 5.17 20.31
CA ASP A 56 56.13 4.11 19.32
C ASP A 56 54.89 3.26 19.62
N ALA A 57 54.63 2.93 20.88
CA ALA A 57 53.40 2.25 21.29
C ALA A 57 52.15 3.11 20.99
N ALA A 58 52.18 4.40 21.35
CA ALA A 58 51.09 5.33 21.05
C ALA A 58 50.84 5.45 19.55
N ARG A 59 51.89 5.52 18.72
CA ARG A 59 51.77 5.59 17.26
C ARG A 59 51.10 4.34 16.69
N TRP A 60 51.55 3.15 17.08
CA TRP A 60 50.94 1.90 16.63
C TRP A 60 49.48 1.76 17.08
N ALA A 61 49.17 2.17 18.32
CA ALA A 61 47.79 2.19 18.81
C ALA A 61 46.89 3.12 17.97
N VAL A 62 47.34 4.35 17.69
CA VAL A 62 46.58 5.32 16.88
C VAL A 62 46.44 4.84 15.43
N CYS A 63 47.49 4.26 14.84
CA CYS A 63 47.43 3.63 13.52
C CYS A 63 46.41 2.47 13.47
N ALA A 64 46.38 1.62 14.50
CA ALA A 64 45.41 0.53 14.57
C ALA A 64 43.97 1.06 14.68
N VAL A 65 43.73 2.07 15.53
CA VAL A 65 42.42 2.74 15.64
C VAL A 65 42.03 3.40 14.31
N ALA A 66 42.96 4.06 13.62
CA ALA A 66 42.73 4.64 12.29
C ALA A 66 42.34 3.57 11.26
N ALA A 67 43.05 2.45 11.22
CA ALA A 67 42.73 1.35 10.31
C ALA A 67 41.32 0.78 10.59
N VAL A 68 40.97 0.54 11.85
CA VAL A 68 39.66 0.01 12.24
C VAL A 68 38.54 1.00 11.93
N THR A 69 38.71 2.29 12.25
CA THR A 69 37.68 3.32 11.98
C THR A 69 37.45 3.54 10.49
N LEU A 70 38.52 3.58 9.68
CA LEU A 70 38.41 3.64 8.22
C LEU A 70 37.79 2.36 7.63
N LEU A 71 38.08 1.18 8.18
CA LEU A 71 37.46 -0.07 7.76
C LEU A 71 35.94 -0.04 8.01
N VAL A 72 35.51 0.37 9.21
CA VAL A 72 34.08 0.50 9.54
C VAL A 72 33.39 1.54 8.66
N ALA A 73 34.03 2.69 8.43
CA ALA A 73 33.51 3.72 7.53
C ALA A 73 33.42 3.23 6.07
N GLY A 74 34.43 2.47 5.61
CA GLY A 74 34.44 1.85 4.29
C GLY A 74 33.34 0.81 4.11
N LEU A 75 33.08 -0.01 5.13
CA LEU A 75 31.97 -0.96 5.16
C LEU A 75 30.62 -0.23 5.11
N ALA A 76 30.42 0.81 5.94
CA ALA A 76 29.20 1.62 5.91
C ALA A 76 29.01 2.34 4.56
N ALA A 77 30.06 2.92 3.99
CA ALA A 77 29.99 3.55 2.67
C ALA A 77 29.69 2.53 1.56
N ARG A 78 30.10 1.27 1.72
CA ARG A 78 29.76 0.19 0.79
C ARG A 78 28.30 -0.26 0.96
N THR A 79 27.78 -0.35 2.18
CA THR A 79 26.36 -0.69 2.41
C THR A 79 25.46 0.40 1.85
N TYR A 80 25.74 1.67 2.11
CA TYR A 80 24.92 2.78 1.59
C TYR A 80 24.92 2.86 0.05
N ARG A 81 26.07 2.58 -0.60
CA ARG A 81 26.16 2.55 -2.06
C ARG A 81 25.44 1.36 -2.70
N ARG A 82 25.25 0.28 -1.95
CA ARG A 82 24.55 -0.93 -2.41
C ARG A 82 23.08 -0.97 -2.01
N ALA A 83 22.68 -0.09 -1.10
CA ALA A 83 21.31 0.02 -0.65
C ALA A 83 20.47 0.48 -1.84
N VAL A 84 19.54 -0.37 -2.26
CA VAL A 84 18.52 -0.04 -3.24
C VAL A 84 17.32 0.44 -2.43
N PRO A 85 16.93 1.73 -2.53
CA PRO A 85 15.73 2.20 -1.88
C PRO A 85 14.52 1.38 -2.30
N PRO A 86 13.62 1.04 -1.38
CA PRO A 86 12.37 0.39 -1.74
C PRO A 86 11.64 1.28 -2.74
N GLN A 87 11.18 0.69 -3.83
CA GLN A 87 10.33 1.36 -4.81
C GLN A 87 8.91 0.87 -4.60
N THR A 88 7.98 1.80 -4.57
CA THR A 88 6.56 1.48 -4.59
C THR A 88 6.24 0.87 -5.95
N PRO A 89 5.65 -0.33 -6.01
CA PRO A 89 5.18 -0.91 -7.25
C PRO A 89 4.15 0.02 -7.90
N VAL A 90 4.34 0.33 -9.18
CA VAL A 90 3.49 1.24 -9.95
C VAL A 90 3.33 0.70 -11.37
N VAL A 91 2.26 1.11 -12.05
CA VAL A 91 2.05 0.87 -13.48
C VAL A 91 2.67 2.05 -14.26
N PRO A 92 3.80 1.87 -14.97
CA PRO A 92 4.35 2.94 -15.79
C PRO A 92 3.37 3.30 -16.90
N LEU A 93 3.22 4.59 -17.20
CA LEU A 93 2.33 5.07 -18.25
C LEU A 93 3.18 5.64 -19.39
N GLU A 94 3.18 4.97 -20.54
CA GLU A 94 3.93 5.42 -21.70
C GLU A 94 3.32 6.69 -22.29
N ARG A 95 4.15 7.51 -22.94
CA ARG A 95 3.67 8.76 -23.57
C ARG A 95 2.63 8.50 -24.68
N ALA A 96 2.70 7.34 -25.33
CA ALA A 96 1.73 6.92 -26.34
C ALA A 96 0.36 6.58 -25.75
N GLU A 97 0.30 6.13 -24.49
CA GLU A 97 -0.94 5.72 -23.82
C GLU A 97 -1.72 6.91 -23.24
N ALA A 98 -1.06 8.07 -23.06
CA ALA A 98 -1.66 9.24 -22.41
C ALA A 98 -1.08 10.58 -22.89
N PRO A 99 -1.04 10.86 -24.21
CA PRO A 99 -0.38 12.04 -24.75
C PRO A 99 -0.98 13.35 -24.20
N GLU A 100 -2.29 13.40 -24.00
CA GLU A 100 -2.96 14.57 -23.44
C GLU A 100 -2.65 14.80 -21.97
N LEU A 101 -2.54 13.73 -21.17
CA LEU A 101 -2.11 13.84 -19.78
C LEU A 101 -0.67 14.39 -19.71
N TYR A 102 0.24 13.85 -20.53
CA TYR A 102 1.61 14.37 -20.62
C TYR A 102 1.64 15.85 -21.02
N ARG A 103 0.82 16.26 -22.00
CA ARG A 103 0.71 17.67 -22.39
C ARG A 103 0.20 18.54 -21.23
N LEU A 104 -0.85 18.10 -20.53
CA LEU A 104 -1.41 18.81 -19.38
C LEU A 104 -0.37 19.01 -18.27
N ILE A 105 0.42 17.97 -17.97
CA ILE A 105 1.47 18.04 -16.95
C ILE A 105 2.63 18.94 -17.39
N ASN A 106 3.02 18.91 -18.66
CA ASN A 106 4.05 19.83 -19.18
C ASN A 106 3.58 21.29 -19.11
N GLU A 107 2.35 21.59 -19.56
CA GLU A 107 1.78 22.94 -19.46
C GLU A 107 1.64 23.41 -18.01
N LEU A 108 1.34 22.49 -17.09
CA LEU A 108 1.30 22.78 -15.66
C LEU A 108 2.69 23.11 -15.12
N ALA A 109 3.72 22.33 -15.50
CA ALA A 109 5.11 22.59 -15.12
C ALA A 109 5.60 23.94 -15.67
N ASP A 110 5.29 24.25 -16.93
CA ASP A 110 5.62 25.53 -17.57
C ASP A 110 4.95 26.70 -16.85
N ARG A 111 3.65 26.59 -16.50
CA ARG A 111 2.93 27.64 -15.74
C ARG A 111 3.50 27.85 -14.35
N LEU A 112 4.01 26.79 -13.74
CA LEU A 112 4.62 26.84 -12.41
C LEU A 112 6.09 27.30 -12.50
N ASP A 113 6.70 27.40 -13.67
CA ASP A 113 8.14 27.67 -13.84
C ASP A 113 9.01 26.63 -13.11
N VAL A 114 8.71 25.35 -13.34
CA VAL A 114 9.44 24.21 -12.75
C VAL A 114 9.78 23.16 -13.81
N PRO A 115 10.82 22.34 -13.60
CA PRO A 115 11.14 21.25 -14.53
C PRO A 115 10.00 20.24 -14.64
N ALA A 116 9.66 19.83 -15.87
CA ALA A 116 8.67 18.78 -16.07
C ALA A 116 9.14 17.43 -15.48
N PRO A 117 8.23 16.61 -14.91
CA PRO A 117 8.52 15.23 -14.55
C PRO A 117 9.05 14.42 -15.75
N SER A 118 9.92 13.44 -15.50
CA SER A 118 10.50 12.62 -16.57
C SER A 118 9.52 11.61 -17.17
N ALA A 119 8.62 11.09 -16.35
CA ALA A 119 7.60 10.12 -16.71
C ALA A 119 6.40 10.21 -15.77
N ILE A 120 5.31 9.53 -16.15
CA ILE A 120 4.12 9.36 -15.33
C ILE A 120 3.95 7.88 -15.02
N ALA A 121 3.52 7.56 -13.80
CA ALA A 121 3.14 6.21 -13.39
C ALA A 121 1.88 6.25 -12.53
N LEU A 122 1.14 5.14 -12.49
CA LEU A 122 -0.10 5.02 -11.73
C LEU A 122 0.05 4.07 -10.56
N THR A 123 -0.59 4.40 -9.45
CA THR A 123 -0.70 3.55 -8.26
C THR A 123 -2.17 3.23 -7.97
N PRO A 124 -2.51 2.02 -7.48
CA PRO A 124 -3.86 1.69 -7.01
C PRO A 124 -4.10 2.27 -5.60
N ASP A 125 -3.84 3.56 -5.41
CA ASP A 125 -3.98 4.26 -4.14
C ASP A 125 -4.53 5.66 -4.35
N CYS A 126 -5.11 6.26 -3.31
CA CYS A 126 -5.67 7.61 -3.32
C CYS A 126 -4.63 8.66 -2.89
N ASP A 127 -3.45 8.64 -3.49
CA ASP A 127 -2.37 9.62 -3.24
C ASP A 127 -1.57 9.91 -4.51
N SER A 128 -0.82 11.01 -4.54
CA SER A 128 0.04 11.38 -5.67
C SER A 128 1.33 12.04 -5.18
N TRP A 129 2.47 11.59 -5.69
CA TRP A 129 3.78 12.03 -5.25
C TRP A 129 4.81 12.03 -6.38
N LEU A 130 6.01 12.51 -6.07
CA LEU A 130 7.17 12.44 -6.96
C LEU A 130 8.09 11.32 -6.50
N GLU A 131 8.34 10.35 -7.38
CA GLU A 131 9.28 9.26 -7.13
C GLU A 131 10.63 9.57 -7.79
N ASP A 132 11.72 9.44 -7.03
CA ASP A 132 13.06 9.70 -7.57
C ASP A 132 13.48 8.51 -8.44
N VAL A 133 13.93 8.78 -9.66
CA VAL A 133 14.49 7.72 -10.52
C VAL A 133 15.81 7.24 -9.90
N PRO A 134 15.96 5.94 -9.58
CA PRO A 134 17.23 5.43 -9.11
C PRO A 134 18.30 5.70 -10.18
N ALA A 135 19.42 6.29 -9.76
CA ALA A 135 20.55 6.46 -10.66
C ALA A 135 20.96 5.09 -11.19
N ALA A 136 20.89 4.90 -12.51
CA ALA A 136 21.36 3.67 -13.14
C ALA A 136 22.80 3.37 -12.66
N PRO A 137 23.15 2.12 -12.35
CA PRO A 137 24.52 1.78 -11.99
C PRO A 137 25.44 2.28 -13.11
N PRO A 138 26.60 2.88 -12.80
CA PRO A 138 27.48 3.41 -13.83
C PRO A 138 27.92 2.24 -14.71
N VAL A 139 27.29 2.10 -15.88
CA VAL A 139 27.73 1.19 -16.92
C VAL A 139 29.15 1.64 -17.25
N ARG A 140 30.12 0.75 -17.02
CA ARG A 140 31.54 0.98 -17.29
C ARG A 140 31.69 1.28 -18.78
N ARG A 141 31.55 2.55 -19.19
CA ARG A 141 32.17 3.08 -20.40
C ARG A 141 32.16 4.60 -20.57
N HIS A 142 31.36 5.38 -19.83
CA HIS A 142 31.53 6.83 -19.84
C HIS A 142 31.61 7.41 -18.43
N ARG A 143 32.70 8.15 -18.19
CA ARG A 143 32.85 9.04 -17.04
C ARG A 143 31.57 9.91 -17.01
N PRO A 144 30.81 9.97 -15.91
CA PRO A 144 29.65 10.87 -15.88
C PRO A 144 30.17 12.27 -16.19
N ALA A 145 29.59 12.92 -17.20
CA ALA A 145 29.88 14.32 -17.46
C ALA A 145 29.67 15.07 -16.15
N ARG A 146 30.69 15.81 -15.68
CA ARG A 146 30.52 16.74 -14.56
C ARG A 146 29.41 17.70 -14.98
N GLY A 147 28.24 17.61 -14.35
CA GLY A 147 27.09 18.46 -14.66
C GLY A 147 25.93 17.78 -15.41
N ALA A 148 25.89 16.45 -15.55
CA ALA A 148 24.63 15.80 -15.95
C ALA A 148 23.55 16.11 -14.91
N GLU A 149 22.48 16.79 -15.33
CA GLU A 149 21.35 17.10 -14.47
C GLU A 149 20.80 15.81 -13.84
N PRO A 150 20.46 15.83 -12.54
CA PRO A 150 19.79 14.70 -11.94
C PRO A 150 18.52 14.38 -12.75
N PRO A 151 18.24 13.10 -13.04
CA PRO A 151 17.04 12.74 -13.79
C PRO A 151 15.82 13.29 -13.04
N ALA A 152 14.93 13.97 -13.77
CA ALA A 152 13.70 14.49 -13.19
C ALA A 152 12.89 13.34 -12.58
N PRO A 153 12.17 13.57 -11.46
CA PRO A 153 11.40 12.53 -10.82
C PRO A 153 10.24 12.06 -11.71
N VAL A 154 9.75 10.85 -11.43
CA VAL A 154 8.51 10.29 -12.01
C VAL A 154 7.34 10.84 -11.21
N LEU A 155 6.31 11.35 -11.89
CA LEU A 155 5.05 11.71 -11.26
C LEU A 155 4.20 10.46 -11.08
N VAL A 156 3.97 10.06 -9.83
CA VAL A 156 3.06 8.96 -9.50
C VAL A 156 1.69 9.54 -9.18
N ILE A 157 0.66 9.06 -9.89
CA ILE A 157 -0.72 9.52 -9.75
C ILE A 157 -1.57 8.38 -9.21
N GLY A 158 -2.41 8.71 -8.24
CA GLY A 158 -3.43 7.80 -7.73
C GLY A 158 -4.47 7.55 -8.82
N SER A 159 -4.54 6.31 -9.31
CA SER A 159 -5.47 5.94 -10.38
C SER A 159 -6.95 6.26 -10.06
N PRO A 160 -7.45 6.19 -8.81
CA PRO A 160 -8.84 6.57 -8.54
C PRO A 160 -9.12 8.04 -8.87
N PHE A 161 -8.11 8.92 -8.80
CA PHE A 161 -8.26 10.33 -9.16
C PHE A 161 -8.52 10.53 -10.65
N LEU A 162 -7.93 9.71 -11.53
CA LEU A 162 -8.18 9.78 -12.97
C LEU A 162 -9.65 9.46 -13.29
N TRP A 163 -10.22 8.44 -12.64
CA TRP A 163 -11.60 8.05 -12.89
C TRP A 163 -12.64 8.93 -12.21
N TRP A 164 -12.35 9.44 -11.01
CA TRP A 164 -13.33 10.22 -10.25
C TRP A 164 -13.30 11.72 -10.56
N MET A 165 -12.12 12.30 -10.77
CA MET A 165 -11.95 13.75 -10.89
C MET A 165 -12.14 14.24 -12.32
N ARG A 166 -12.57 15.49 -12.46
CA ARG A 166 -12.56 16.20 -13.75
C ARG A 166 -11.14 16.61 -14.10
N ALA A 167 -10.83 16.77 -15.39
CA ALA A 167 -9.48 17.13 -15.83
C ALA A 167 -8.95 18.42 -15.15
N GLY A 168 -9.82 19.41 -14.92
CA GLY A 168 -9.48 20.64 -14.19
C GLY A 168 -9.21 20.41 -12.70
N GLU A 169 -10.00 19.55 -12.04
CA GLU A 169 -9.82 19.18 -10.63
C GLU A 169 -8.52 18.38 -10.43
N LEU A 170 -8.23 17.41 -11.32
CA LEU A 170 -6.99 16.64 -11.29
C LEU A 170 -5.78 17.56 -11.47
N ARG A 171 -5.83 18.49 -12.42
CA ARG A 171 -4.75 19.46 -12.63
C ARG A 171 -4.51 20.33 -11.39
N ALA A 172 -5.57 20.78 -10.73
CA ALA A 172 -5.46 21.55 -9.49
C ALA A 172 -4.93 20.70 -8.32
N LEU A 173 -5.29 19.41 -8.26
CA LEU A 173 -4.75 18.45 -7.29
C LEU A 173 -3.25 18.22 -7.48
N LEU A 174 -2.81 18.05 -8.73
CA LEU A 174 -1.43 17.75 -9.08
C LEU A 174 -0.51 18.98 -9.07
N ALA A 175 -1.04 20.20 -9.13
CA ALA A 175 -0.26 21.44 -9.09
C ALA A 175 0.79 21.50 -7.95
N PRO A 176 0.45 21.25 -6.67
CA PRO A 176 1.45 21.22 -5.60
C PRO A 176 2.45 20.07 -5.74
N VAL A 177 2.07 18.94 -6.33
CA VAL A 177 3.00 17.80 -6.54
C VAL A 177 4.01 18.14 -7.63
N VAL A 178 3.54 18.66 -8.77
CA VAL A 178 4.38 19.09 -9.90
C VAL A 178 5.27 20.25 -9.50
N ALA A 179 4.80 21.21 -8.69
CA ALA A 179 5.65 22.27 -8.14
C ALA A 179 6.83 21.72 -7.30
N GLY A 180 6.68 20.53 -6.71
CA GLY A 180 7.73 19.82 -5.97
C GLY A 180 8.94 19.40 -6.82
N THR A 181 8.82 19.36 -8.15
CA THR A 181 9.92 19.03 -9.07
C THR A 181 11.07 20.02 -8.96
N ALA A 182 10.79 21.29 -8.64
CA ALA A 182 11.82 22.30 -8.37
C ALA A 182 12.71 21.92 -7.17
N ALA A 183 12.14 21.31 -6.13
CA ALA A 183 12.91 20.83 -5.00
C ALA A 183 13.71 19.56 -5.34
N ALA A 184 13.21 18.72 -6.25
CA ALA A 184 13.96 17.57 -6.76
C ALA A 184 15.14 17.99 -7.66
N ALA A 185 15.01 19.12 -8.36
CA ALA A 185 16.07 19.71 -9.18
C ALA A 185 17.16 20.43 -8.35
N ASP A 186 16.86 20.90 -7.13
CA ASP A 186 17.87 21.53 -6.26
C ASP A 186 18.92 20.49 -5.82
N PRO A 187 20.22 20.72 -6.11
CA PRO A 187 21.26 19.73 -5.90
C PRO A 187 21.50 19.40 -4.42
N GLU A 188 21.30 20.37 -3.51
CA GLU A 188 21.50 20.17 -2.08
C GLU A 188 20.34 19.37 -1.47
N ILE A 189 19.10 19.71 -1.83
CA ILE A 189 17.90 18.98 -1.42
C ILE A 189 17.95 17.55 -1.94
N ALA A 190 18.25 17.36 -3.23
CA ALA A 190 18.35 16.05 -3.85
C ALA A 190 19.48 15.20 -3.22
N ALA A 191 20.63 15.81 -2.89
CA ALA A 191 21.72 15.11 -2.20
C ALA A 191 21.34 14.70 -0.77
N ALA A 192 20.61 15.55 -0.03
CA ALA A 192 20.12 15.23 1.30
C ALA A 192 19.09 14.07 1.27
N ARG A 193 18.10 14.13 0.37
CA ARG A 193 17.10 13.06 0.19
C ARG A 193 17.75 11.73 -0.20
N ARG A 194 18.67 11.71 -1.17
CA ARG A 194 19.43 10.50 -1.55
C ARG A 194 20.20 9.91 -0.37
N PHE A 195 20.84 10.76 0.43
CA PHE A 195 21.54 10.30 1.63
C PHE A 195 20.57 9.64 2.62
N LEU A 196 19.44 10.29 2.94
CA LEU A 196 18.42 9.76 3.86
C LEU A 196 17.84 8.43 3.36
N ARG A 197 17.42 8.37 2.08
CA ARG A 197 16.94 7.14 1.45
C ARG A 197 17.98 6.02 1.50
N SER A 198 19.26 6.33 1.29
CA SER A 198 20.34 5.31 1.38
C SER A 198 20.57 4.79 2.79
N LEU A 199 20.42 5.64 3.82
CA LEU A 199 20.50 5.22 5.21
C LEU A 199 19.33 4.29 5.56
N ASP A 200 18.12 4.68 5.18
CA ASP A 200 16.90 3.90 5.44
C ASP A 200 16.94 2.54 4.73
N ALA A 201 17.23 2.55 3.43
CA ALA A 201 17.38 1.36 2.61
C ALA A 201 18.47 0.40 3.11
N SER A 202 19.51 0.90 3.78
CA SER A 202 20.56 0.04 4.34
C SER A 202 20.13 -0.71 5.62
N LEU A 203 19.09 -0.22 6.30
CA LEU A 203 18.48 -0.86 7.47
C LEU A 203 17.29 -1.76 7.10
N ALA A 204 16.79 -1.66 5.87
CA ALA A 204 15.83 -2.60 5.34
C ALA A 204 16.43 -4.01 5.36
N ASP A 205 15.65 -4.97 5.82
CA ASP A 205 16.00 -6.37 5.62
C ASP A 205 15.83 -6.72 4.15
N ALA A 206 16.74 -7.57 3.63
CA ALA A 206 16.63 -7.99 2.25
C ALA A 206 15.23 -8.60 2.04
N PRO A 207 14.45 -8.15 1.05
CA PRO A 207 13.25 -8.88 0.68
C PRO A 207 13.69 -10.32 0.36
N PRO A 208 12.96 -11.35 0.84
CA PRO A 208 13.33 -12.73 0.55
C PRO A 208 13.52 -12.88 -0.96
N PRO A 209 14.54 -13.63 -1.43
CA PRO A 209 14.80 -13.81 -2.84
C PRO A 209 13.61 -14.58 -3.46
N GLY A 210 12.74 -13.84 -4.12
CA GLY A 210 11.54 -14.37 -4.76
C GLY A 210 10.61 -13.24 -5.16
N LEU A 211 10.50 -12.98 -6.46
CA LEU A 211 9.37 -12.26 -7.01
C LEU A 211 8.08 -12.99 -6.60
N GLY A 212 7.28 -12.34 -5.75
CA GLY A 212 5.89 -12.70 -5.45
C GLY A 212 5.64 -13.57 -4.21
N GLY A 213 6.34 -13.36 -3.10
CA GLY A 213 5.96 -13.92 -1.79
C GLY A 213 5.41 -12.83 -0.89
N ALA A 214 4.24 -13.07 -0.29
CA ALA A 214 3.55 -12.20 0.66
C ALA A 214 4.48 -11.55 1.71
N PRO A 215 4.13 -10.40 2.31
CA PRO A 215 4.80 -9.93 3.51
C PRO A 215 4.62 -11.02 4.58
N ALA A 216 5.64 -11.84 4.79
CA ALA A 216 5.71 -12.69 5.96
C ALA A 216 5.53 -11.78 7.19
N PRO A 217 4.84 -12.24 8.25
CA PRO A 217 4.83 -11.50 9.51
C PRO A 217 6.28 -11.16 9.86
N PRO A 218 6.59 -9.96 10.38
CA PRO A 218 7.96 -9.50 10.56
C PRO A 218 8.71 -10.58 11.31
N ALA A 219 9.54 -11.35 10.58
CA ALA A 219 10.36 -12.38 11.19
C ALA A 219 11.14 -11.65 12.27
N PRO A 220 11.21 -12.20 13.51
CA PRO A 220 11.88 -11.52 14.61
C PRO A 220 13.25 -11.11 14.10
N ARG A 221 13.48 -9.79 14.00
CA ARG A 221 14.66 -9.19 13.37
C ARG A 221 15.87 -9.96 13.86
N THR A 222 16.41 -10.87 13.04
CA THR A 222 17.57 -11.64 13.47
C THR A 222 18.67 -10.62 13.61
N ALA A 223 19.01 -10.29 14.86
CA ALA A 223 19.97 -9.24 15.15
C ALA A 223 21.25 -9.61 14.41
N ARG A 224 21.54 -8.87 13.33
CA ARG A 224 22.72 -9.12 12.50
C ARG A 224 23.91 -9.07 13.45
N ARG A 225 24.70 -10.16 13.52
CA ARG A 225 25.84 -10.28 14.44
C ARG A 225 27.10 -9.69 13.79
N GLY A 226 28.07 -9.30 14.63
CA GLY A 226 29.38 -8.84 14.18
C GLY A 226 29.37 -7.42 13.54
N PRO A 227 30.19 -7.16 12.51
CA PRO A 227 30.40 -5.81 11.97
C PRO A 227 29.13 -5.16 11.40
N ALA A 228 28.16 -5.96 10.94
CA ALA A 228 26.86 -5.48 10.47
C ALA A 228 26.03 -4.83 11.61
N ALA A 229 26.12 -5.36 12.84
CA ALA A 229 25.43 -4.78 14.00
C ALA A 229 25.93 -3.37 14.31
N LEU A 230 27.25 -3.17 14.15
CA LEU A 230 27.90 -1.89 14.37
C LEU A 230 27.49 -0.88 13.29
N THR A 231 27.51 -1.27 12.01
CA THR A 231 27.03 -0.40 10.93
C THR A 231 25.58 0.00 11.13
N ASP A 232 24.70 -0.94 11.47
CA ASP A 232 23.29 -0.64 11.74
C ASP A 232 23.10 0.34 12.91
N ARG A 233 23.92 0.20 13.96
CA ARG A 233 23.90 1.12 15.11
C ARG A 233 24.34 2.52 14.70
N ILE A 234 25.37 2.64 13.86
CA ILE A 234 25.84 3.92 13.31
C ILE A 234 24.73 4.53 12.44
N THR A 235 24.15 3.77 11.51
CA THR A 235 23.08 4.22 10.62
C THR A 235 21.86 4.71 11.40
N ARG A 236 21.42 3.97 12.44
CA ARG A 236 20.34 4.41 13.34
C ARG A 236 20.66 5.72 14.06
N ARG A 237 21.91 5.92 14.49
CA ARG A 237 22.32 7.20 15.11
C ARG A 237 22.28 8.36 14.11
N LEU A 238 22.76 8.14 12.89
CA LEU A 238 22.70 9.14 11.81
C LEU A 238 21.26 9.51 11.47
N LEU A 239 20.37 8.53 11.32
CA LEU A 239 18.95 8.78 11.08
C LEU A 239 18.31 9.57 12.22
N ARG A 240 18.60 9.22 13.48
CA ARG A 240 18.11 9.99 14.64
C ARG A 240 18.60 11.44 14.61
N ALA A 241 19.87 11.67 14.30
CA ALA A 241 20.44 13.01 14.19
C ALA A 241 19.84 13.82 13.02
N CYS A 242 19.45 13.16 11.93
CA CYS A 242 18.84 13.82 10.78
C CYS A 242 17.33 14.02 10.91
N ARG A 243 16.63 13.30 11.81
CA ARG A 243 15.16 13.22 11.86
C ARG A 243 14.47 14.57 11.90
N GLY A 244 14.90 15.46 12.79
CA GLY A 244 14.34 16.81 12.91
C GLY A 244 14.53 17.60 11.62
N HIS A 245 15.76 17.66 11.11
CA HIS A 245 16.06 18.39 9.87
C HIS A 245 15.35 17.80 8.64
N SER A 246 15.20 16.48 8.56
CA SER A 246 14.44 15.83 7.48
C SER A 246 12.97 16.22 7.51
N ALA A 247 12.35 16.25 8.69
CA ALA A 247 10.94 16.64 8.81
C ALA A 247 10.72 18.13 8.46
N GLU A 248 11.60 19.01 8.94
CA GLU A 248 11.56 20.44 8.58
C GLU A 248 11.84 20.67 7.08
N LEU A 249 12.79 19.94 6.51
CA LEU A 249 13.09 19.97 5.07
C LEU A 249 11.85 19.66 4.23
N GLU A 250 11.21 18.51 4.49
CA GLU A 250 10.04 18.08 3.69
C GLU A 250 8.84 19.01 3.94
N ARG A 251 8.65 19.52 5.15
CA ARG A 251 7.60 20.52 5.44
C ARG A 251 7.84 21.85 4.72
N ALA A 252 9.09 22.33 4.67
CA ALA A 252 9.43 23.54 3.92
C ALA A 252 9.26 23.36 2.41
N VAL A 253 9.63 22.19 1.86
CA VAL A 253 9.41 21.86 0.44
C VAL A 253 7.91 21.81 0.13
N ALA A 254 7.12 21.10 0.93
CA ALA A 254 5.67 21.01 0.73
C ALA A 254 4.99 22.38 0.87
N GLY A 255 5.41 23.19 1.85
CA GLY A 255 4.92 24.56 2.03
C GLY A 255 5.16 25.43 0.80
N ARG A 256 6.41 25.43 0.28
CA ARG A 256 6.77 26.15 -0.94
C ARG A 256 5.95 25.67 -2.15
N ALA A 257 5.88 24.36 -2.36
CA ALA A 257 5.18 23.79 -3.50
C ALA A 257 3.68 24.13 -3.46
N SER A 258 3.09 24.11 -2.25
CA SER A 258 1.72 24.53 -2.00
C SER A 258 1.49 26.02 -2.28
N GLU A 259 2.41 26.91 -1.88
CA GLU A 259 2.36 28.35 -2.18
C GLU A 259 2.45 28.63 -3.69
N GLN A 260 3.40 28.00 -4.37
CA GLN A 260 3.59 28.15 -5.82
C GLN A 260 2.37 27.66 -6.60
N ALA A 261 1.77 26.55 -6.16
CA ALA A 261 0.54 26.04 -6.73
C ALA A 261 -0.69 26.95 -6.53
N ARG A 262 -0.67 27.95 -5.65
CA ARG A 262 -1.78 28.91 -5.53
C ARG A 262 -1.96 29.77 -6.79
N ALA A 263 -0.91 29.92 -7.58
CA ALA A 263 -0.98 30.61 -8.87
C ALA A 263 -1.81 29.84 -9.91
N VAL A 264 -2.13 28.57 -9.66
CA VAL A 264 -2.86 27.70 -10.58
C VAL A 264 -4.21 27.31 -9.96
N ASP A 265 -5.28 27.85 -10.54
CA ASP A 265 -6.68 27.40 -10.34
C ASP A 265 -7.08 27.19 -8.88
N TYR A 266 -6.80 28.20 -8.06
CA TYR A 266 -7.04 28.17 -6.62
C TYR A 266 -8.48 27.77 -6.25
N GLY A 267 -9.48 28.22 -7.02
CA GLY A 267 -10.89 27.83 -6.81
C GLY A 267 -11.15 26.33 -7.01
N LEU A 268 -10.60 25.74 -8.07
CA LEU A 268 -10.70 24.30 -8.34
C LEU A 268 -9.92 23.47 -7.33
N ARG A 269 -8.89 24.03 -6.70
CA ARG A 269 -8.13 23.33 -5.67
C ARG A 269 -8.98 23.00 -4.44
N ILE A 270 -9.88 23.89 -4.02
CA ILE A 270 -10.77 23.63 -2.89
C ILE A 270 -11.72 22.47 -3.23
N ALA A 271 -12.37 22.54 -4.40
CA ALA A 271 -13.23 21.47 -4.89
C ALA A 271 -12.47 20.13 -5.00
N ALA A 272 -11.26 20.15 -5.54
CA ALA A 272 -10.41 18.97 -5.67
C ALA A 272 -10.10 18.31 -4.31
N GLN A 273 -9.84 19.09 -3.25
CA GLN A 273 -9.56 18.54 -1.91
C GLN A 273 -10.78 17.85 -1.30
N GLU A 274 -11.99 18.38 -1.50
CA GLU A 274 -13.23 17.72 -1.08
C GLU A 274 -13.42 16.39 -1.83
N GLN A 275 -13.09 16.36 -3.12
CA GLN A 275 -13.17 15.15 -3.94
C GLN A 275 -12.14 14.08 -3.53
N VAL A 276 -10.99 14.45 -2.97
CA VAL A 276 -10.01 13.46 -2.43
C VAL A 276 -10.61 12.68 -1.28
N GLY A 277 -11.28 13.35 -0.34
CA GLY A 277 -11.92 12.69 0.81
C GLY A 277 -13.01 11.70 0.37
N LEU A 278 -13.82 12.10 -0.63
CA LEU A 278 -14.82 11.21 -1.24
C LEU A 278 -14.14 10.04 -1.94
N ALA A 279 -13.15 10.28 -2.80
CA ALA A 279 -12.42 9.24 -3.51
C ALA A 279 -11.84 8.19 -2.55
N TYR A 280 -11.25 8.61 -1.43
CA TYR A 280 -10.74 7.71 -0.41
C TYR A 280 -11.85 6.85 0.21
N ALA A 281 -12.98 7.45 0.60
CA ALA A 281 -14.10 6.72 1.19
C ALA A 281 -14.73 5.71 0.21
N GLY A 282 -14.84 6.08 -1.07
CA GLY A 282 -15.32 5.18 -2.13
C GLY A 282 -14.33 4.05 -2.41
N TRP A 283 -13.03 4.36 -2.49
CA TRP A 283 -11.96 3.38 -2.70
C TRP A 283 -11.92 2.35 -1.58
N ASP A 284 -11.89 2.79 -0.32
CA ASP A 284 -11.86 1.90 0.84
C ASP A 284 -13.06 0.94 0.86
N ARG A 285 -14.27 1.46 0.63
CA ARG A 285 -15.49 0.64 0.56
C ARG A 285 -15.44 -0.32 -0.61
N LEU A 286 -15.00 0.12 -1.78
CA LEU A 286 -14.84 -0.75 -2.94
C LEU A 286 -13.86 -1.89 -2.64
N LEU A 287 -12.68 -1.59 -2.09
CA LEU A 287 -11.67 -2.60 -1.78
C LEU A 287 -12.19 -3.60 -0.74
N THR A 288 -12.79 -3.11 0.35
CA THR A 288 -13.18 -3.95 1.49
C THR A 288 -14.49 -4.70 1.28
N ARG A 289 -15.47 -4.10 0.60
CA ARG A 289 -16.82 -4.67 0.44
C ARG A 289 -17.03 -5.36 -0.90
N VAL A 290 -16.32 -4.97 -1.95
CA VAL A 290 -16.55 -5.47 -3.32
C VAL A 290 -15.33 -6.24 -3.84
N ALA A 291 -14.13 -5.67 -3.84
CA ALA A 291 -12.96 -6.34 -4.41
C ALA A 291 -12.49 -7.53 -3.56
N LEU A 292 -12.46 -7.38 -2.23
CA LEU A 292 -12.00 -8.43 -1.31
C LEU A 292 -12.77 -9.76 -1.45
N PRO A 293 -14.12 -9.79 -1.55
CA PRO A 293 -14.85 -11.01 -1.89
C PRO A 293 -14.39 -11.69 -3.19
N ALA A 294 -14.12 -10.91 -4.25
CA ALA A 294 -13.62 -11.46 -5.52
C ALA A 294 -12.21 -12.03 -5.35
N TRP A 295 -11.33 -11.29 -4.66
CA TRP A 295 -9.94 -11.69 -4.44
C TRP A 295 -9.80 -13.00 -3.69
N ARG A 296 -10.67 -13.24 -2.70
CA ARG A 296 -10.74 -14.52 -1.96
C ARG A 296 -11.02 -15.72 -2.85
N LEU A 297 -11.69 -15.52 -3.97
CA LEU A 297 -12.01 -16.55 -4.96
C LEU A 297 -10.96 -16.63 -6.09
N GLY A 298 -9.82 -15.94 -5.94
CA GLY A 298 -8.78 -15.85 -6.96
C GLY A 298 -9.20 -15.06 -8.20
N ARG A 299 -10.22 -14.19 -8.06
CA ARG A 299 -10.73 -13.32 -9.12
C ARG A 299 -10.31 -11.88 -8.88
N HIS A 300 -9.98 -11.14 -9.93
CA HIS A 300 -9.80 -9.68 -9.84
C HIS A 300 -10.71 -8.98 -10.86
N PRO A 301 -11.49 -7.96 -10.46
CA PRO A 301 -12.23 -7.13 -11.42
C PRO A 301 -11.31 -6.55 -12.50
N ALA A 302 -11.68 -6.58 -13.78
CA ALA A 302 -10.88 -5.94 -14.83
C ALA A 302 -10.83 -4.42 -14.62
N HIS A 303 -11.97 -3.81 -14.29
CA HIS A 303 -12.11 -2.35 -14.25
C HIS A 303 -12.36 -1.82 -12.83
N LEU A 304 -11.35 -1.91 -11.96
CA LEU A 304 -11.49 -1.55 -10.56
C LEU A 304 -11.79 -0.06 -10.37
N ASN A 305 -11.11 0.83 -11.10
CA ASN A 305 -11.36 2.26 -11.01
C ASN A 305 -12.76 2.64 -11.54
N ALA A 306 -13.28 1.94 -12.56
CA ALA A 306 -14.68 2.10 -12.95
C ALA A 306 -15.66 1.75 -11.81
N GLY A 307 -15.31 0.74 -10.99
CA GLY A 307 -16.06 0.39 -9.79
C GLY A 307 -16.09 1.50 -8.73
N VAL A 308 -15.04 2.34 -8.65
CA VAL A 308 -14.99 3.50 -7.75
C VAL A 308 -16.04 4.52 -8.14
N VAL A 309 -16.14 4.79 -9.45
CA VAL A 309 -17.13 5.74 -9.97
C VAL A 309 -18.54 5.24 -9.66
N ALA A 310 -18.79 3.95 -9.82
CA ALA A 310 -20.08 3.35 -9.48
C ALA A 310 -20.39 3.44 -7.98
N ALA A 311 -19.42 3.15 -7.11
CA ALA A 311 -19.55 3.29 -5.66
C ALA A 311 -19.81 4.74 -5.23
N LEU A 312 -19.09 5.71 -5.77
CA LEU A 312 -19.26 7.11 -5.42
C LEU A 312 -20.56 7.70 -5.98
N THR A 313 -21.01 7.24 -7.15
CA THR A 313 -22.33 7.60 -7.69
C THR A 313 -23.43 7.06 -6.77
N GLU A 314 -23.30 5.82 -6.28
CA GLU A 314 -24.21 5.22 -5.32
C GLU A 314 -24.23 6.00 -3.99
N LEU A 315 -23.05 6.35 -3.46
CA LEU A 315 -22.88 7.13 -2.23
C LEU A 315 -23.55 8.50 -2.34
N SER A 316 -23.27 9.20 -3.44
CA SER A 316 -23.86 10.52 -3.71
C SER A 316 -25.39 10.46 -3.76
N ARG A 317 -25.96 9.39 -4.34
CA ARG A 317 -27.41 9.20 -4.42
C ARG A 317 -28.05 8.92 -3.05
N ARG A 318 -27.41 8.12 -2.20
CA ARG A 318 -27.94 7.75 -0.88
C ARG A 318 -27.88 8.89 0.12
N ASP A 319 -26.73 9.54 0.18
CA ASP A 319 -26.44 10.52 1.22
C ASP A 319 -26.77 11.96 0.77
N ARG A 320 -27.29 12.14 -0.45
CA ARG A 320 -27.57 13.45 -1.09
C ARG A 320 -26.38 14.41 -0.95
N LEU A 321 -25.17 13.88 -1.02
CA LEU A 321 -23.93 14.58 -0.64
C LEU A 321 -23.52 15.75 -1.53
N ALA A 322 -24.27 16.09 -2.57
CA ALA A 322 -23.83 17.12 -3.51
C ALA A 322 -24.99 17.87 -4.18
N ASP A 323 -25.24 19.09 -3.71
CA ASP A 323 -25.69 20.16 -4.59
C ASP A 323 -24.64 20.32 -5.72
N GLY A 324 -25.07 20.24 -6.99
CA GLY A 324 -24.16 20.39 -8.14
C GLY A 324 -23.49 19.10 -8.68
N TYR A 325 -23.85 17.90 -8.19
CA TYR A 325 -23.34 16.62 -8.72
C TYR A 325 -23.59 16.45 -10.23
N GLY A 326 -24.81 16.78 -10.68
CA GLY A 326 -25.22 16.65 -12.08
C GLY A 326 -24.45 17.57 -13.03
N SER A 327 -24.14 18.80 -12.61
CA SER A 327 -23.33 19.72 -13.41
C SER A 327 -21.87 19.27 -13.50
N ARG A 328 -21.31 18.70 -12.43
CA ARG A 328 -19.94 18.15 -12.42
C ARG A 328 -19.78 16.93 -13.33
N LEU A 329 -20.79 16.07 -13.41
CA LEU A 329 -20.76 14.89 -14.29
C LEU A 329 -20.70 15.24 -15.79
N GLY A 330 -21.15 16.45 -16.17
CA GLY A 330 -21.07 16.94 -17.55
C GLY A 330 -19.66 17.37 -17.98
N ASP A 331 -18.77 17.63 -17.02
CA ASP A 331 -17.38 17.99 -17.31
C ASP A 331 -16.55 16.74 -17.65
N ARG A 332 -15.56 16.91 -18.54
CA ARG A 332 -14.67 15.84 -19.00
C ARG A 332 -13.94 15.16 -17.82
N PRO A 333 -14.15 13.85 -17.58
CA PRO A 333 -13.40 13.11 -16.57
C PRO A 333 -11.92 13.02 -16.94
N ALA A 334 -11.04 12.89 -15.95
CA ALA A 334 -9.60 12.90 -16.20
C ALA A 334 -9.08 11.60 -16.85
N CYS A 335 -9.82 10.49 -16.76
CA CYS A 335 -9.48 9.24 -17.43
C CYS A 335 -9.58 9.37 -18.96
N ASP A 336 -10.36 10.31 -19.49
CA ASP A 336 -10.40 10.62 -20.93
C ASP A 336 -9.09 11.21 -21.45
N LEU A 337 -8.12 11.55 -20.58
CA LEU A 337 -6.77 11.96 -20.97
C LEU A 337 -5.88 10.77 -21.38
N LEU A 338 -6.38 9.53 -21.21
CA LEU A 338 -5.76 8.28 -21.62
C LEU A 338 -6.37 7.82 -22.96
N GLU A 339 -5.57 7.21 -23.83
CA GLU A 339 -6.06 6.65 -25.11
C GLU A 339 -6.95 5.41 -24.89
N GLU A 340 -6.50 4.50 -24.02
CA GLU A 340 -7.22 3.27 -23.67
C GLU A 340 -7.38 3.14 -22.14
N PRO A 341 -8.33 3.86 -21.53
CA PRO A 341 -8.52 3.83 -20.08
C PRO A 341 -8.76 2.41 -19.53
N GLY A 342 -9.49 1.57 -20.27
CA GLY A 342 -9.81 0.20 -19.85
C GLY A 342 -8.58 -0.70 -19.68
N THR A 343 -7.63 -0.64 -20.62
CA THR A 343 -6.37 -1.39 -20.57
C THR A 343 -5.52 -0.96 -19.37
N VAL A 344 -5.46 0.34 -19.12
CA VAL A 344 -4.75 0.91 -17.97
C VAL A 344 -5.39 0.51 -16.64
N ASP A 345 -6.73 0.54 -16.56
CA ASP A 345 -7.47 0.10 -15.36
C ASP A 345 -7.21 -1.39 -15.06
N ALA A 346 -7.18 -2.24 -16.09
CA ALA A 346 -6.88 -3.67 -15.93
C ALA A 346 -5.48 -3.92 -15.33
N ALA A 347 -4.47 -3.18 -15.82
CA ALA A 347 -3.11 -3.25 -15.27
C ALA A 347 -3.05 -2.79 -13.81
N VAL A 348 -3.73 -1.68 -13.49
CA VAL A 348 -3.81 -1.14 -12.12
C VAL A 348 -4.58 -2.06 -11.20
N SER A 349 -5.69 -2.64 -11.66
CA SER A 349 -6.53 -3.55 -10.88
C SER A 349 -5.78 -4.83 -10.51
N ARG A 350 -5.02 -5.38 -11.46
CA ARG A 350 -4.13 -6.50 -11.18
C ARG A 350 -3.08 -6.13 -10.13
N LEU A 351 -2.45 -4.97 -10.27
CA LEU A 351 -1.48 -4.49 -9.28
C LEU A 351 -2.12 -4.31 -7.89
N ALA A 352 -3.36 -3.81 -7.82
CA ALA A 352 -4.11 -3.67 -6.58
C ALA A 352 -4.31 -5.04 -5.90
N ALA A 353 -4.72 -6.06 -6.67
CA ALA A 353 -4.90 -7.41 -6.14
C ALA A 353 -3.57 -7.98 -5.59
N GLU A 354 -2.46 -7.79 -6.32
CA GLU A 354 -1.14 -8.24 -5.89
C GLU A 354 -0.63 -7.50 -4.63
N LEU A 355 -0.88 -6.19 -4.53
CA LEU A 355 -0.44 -5.37 -3.39
C LEU A 355 -1.28 -5.59 -2.13
N PHE A 356 -2.61 -5.58 -2.25
CA PHE A 356 -3.50 -5.59 -1.10
C PHE A 356 -3.92 -6.98 -0.65
N PHE A 357 -3.93 -7.97 -1.55
CA PHE A 357 -4.29 -9.36 -1.25
C PHE A 357 -3.12 -10.33 -1.35
N GLY A 358 -2.20 -10.11 -2.30
CA GLY A 358 -1.05 -11.00 -2.53
C GLY A 358 -1.34 -12.06 -3.59
N ARG A 359 -0.78 -13.27 -3.41
CA ARG A 359 -1.03 -14.37 -4.36
C ARG A 359 -2.30 -15.14 -3.98
N PRO A 360 -3.19 -15.45 -4.94
CA PRO A 360 -4.37 -16.24 -4.67
C PRO A 360 -4.01 -17.71 -4.45
N ALA A 361 -4.82 -18.43 -3.66
CA ALA A 361 -4.63 -19.86 -3.38
C ALA A 361 -4.72 -20.74 -4.64
N SER A 362 -5.43 -20.27 -5.67
CA SER A 362 -5.54 -20.91 -6.99
C SER A 362 -4.23 -20.92 -7.81
N GLY A 363 -3.19 -20.23 -7.35
CA GLY A 363 -1.90 -20.12 -8.04
C GLY A 363 -1.84 -19.04 -9.13
N GLY A 364 -2.99 -18.53 -9.58
CA GLY A 364 -3.08 -17.47 -10.58
C GLY A 364 -4.37 -16.66 -10.47
N TRP A 365 -4.27 -15.39 -10.83
CA TRP A 365 -5.37 -14.44 -10.91
C TRP A 365 -6.22 -14.71 -12.16
N ARG A 366 -7.53 -14.73 -11.99
CA ARG A 366 -8.51 -14.78 -13.09
C ARG A 366 -9.24 -13.45 -13.18
N GLU A 367 -9.30 -12.89 -14.37
CA GLU A 367 -10.04 -11.65 -14.62
C GLU A 367 -11.54 -11.86 -14.41
N LEU A 368 -12.22 -10.79 -14.03
CA LEU A 368 -13.65 -10.75 -13.71
C LEU A 368 -14.28 -9.48 -14.30
N GLU A 369 -15.31 -9.66 -15.12
CA GLU A 369 -16.16 -8.56 -15.55
C GLU A 369 -17.24 -8.25 -14.50
N TRP A 370 -17.64 -6.98 -14.42
CA TRP A 370 -18.63 -6.56 -13.43
C TRP A 370 -20.01 -7.19 -13.66
N SER A 371 -20.37 -7.53 -14.90
CA SER A 371 -21.59 -8.27 -15.23
C SER A 371 -21.61 -9.68 -14.65
N ASP A 372 -20.43 -10.30 -14.51
CA ASP A 372 -20.28 -11.67 -14.03
C ASP A 372 -20.10 -11.73 -12.51
N TYR A 373 -19.87 -10.59 -11.85
CA TYR A 373 -19.67 -10.50 -10.40
C TYR A 373 -20.78 -11.19 -9.57
N PRO A 374 -22.09 -11.03 -9.87
CA PRO A 374 -23.13 -11.73 -9.12
C PRO A 374 -23.03 -13.26 -9.19
N ALA A 375 -22.68 -13.82 -10.35
CA ALA A 375 -22.57 -15.27 -10.51
C ALA A 375 -21.24 -15.80 -9.96
N GLU A 376 -20.13 -15.18 -10.35
CA GLU A 376 -18.79 -15.70 -10.10
C GLU A 376 -18.22 -15.33 -8.73
N VAL A 377 -18.77 -14.31 -8.07
CA VAL A 377 -18.31 -13.87 -6.74
C VAL A 377 -19.39 -14.05 -5.69
N VAL A 378 -20.60 -13.56 -5.94
CA VAL A 378 -21.66 -13.58 -4.94
C VAL A 378 -22.22 -14.99 -4.76
N ASP A 379 -22.74 -15.60 -5.82
CA ASP A 379 -23.28 -16.98 -5.76
C ASP A 379 -22.19 -18.00 -5.45
N ALA A 380 -21.08 -17.98 -6.18
CA ALA A 380 -19.95 -18.88 -5.93
C ALA A 380 -19.38 -18.74 -4.50
N GLY A 381 -19.27 -17.50 -4.00
CA GLY A 381 -18.81 -17.23 -2.65
C GLY A 381 -19.79 -17.71 -1.58
N TRP A 382 -21.09 -17.58 -1.81
CA TRP A 382 -22.11 -18.14 -0.91
C TRP A 382 -22.08 -19.67 -0.92
N ARG A 383 -22.03 -20.31 -2.09
CA ARG A 383 -21.95 -21.78 -2.19
C ARG A 383 -20.69 -22.34 -1.53
N ALA A 384 -19.54 -21.70 -1.73
CA ALA A 384 -18.29 -22.11 -1.07
C ALA A 384 -18.40 -22.06 0.48
N ARG A 385 -18.97 -20.99 1.04
CA ARG A 385 -19.19 -20.88 2.50
C ARG A 385 -20.26 -21.86 2.99
N ALA A 386 -21.34 -22.04 2.24
CA ALA A 386 -22.39 -22.98 2.60
C ALA A 386 -21.87 -24.43 2.57
N ALA A 387 -20.99 -24.79 1.63
CA ALA A 387 -20.31 -26.09 1.58
C ALA A 387 -19.36 -26.30 2.77
N ALA A 388 -18.63 -25.26 3.18
CA ALA A 388 -17.81 -25.30 4.39
C ALA A 388 -18.66 -25.51 5.65
N LEU A 389 -19.81 -24.82 5.75
CA LEU A 389 -20.76 -25.01 6.85
C LEU A 389 -21.39 -26.40 6.85
N GLN A 390 -21.78 -26.92 5.69
CA GLN A 390 -22.28 -28.28 5.57
C GLN A 390 -21.23 -29.30 6.02
N SER A 391 -19.97 -29.13 5.60
CA SER A 391 -18.86 -30.00 6.04
C SER A 391 -18.65 -29.95 7.56
N ALA A 392 -18.77 -28.78 8.18
CA ALA A 392 -18.70 -28.63 9.63
C ALA A 392 -19.89 -29.28 10.37
N LEU A 393 -21.09 -29.21 9.78
CA LEU A 393 -22.30 -29.89 10.27
C LEU A 393 -22.22 -31.41 10.11
N ASP A 394 -21.53 -31.90 9.08
CA ASP A 394 -21.32 -33.32 8.76
C ASP A 394 -20.11 -33.94 9.49
N GLY A 395 -19.34 -33.13 10.24
CA GLY A 395 -18.30 -33.62 11.14
C GLY A 395 -18.85 -34.65 12.16
N PRO A 396 -17.99 -35.41 12.85
CA PRO A 396 -18.38 -36.61 13.61
C PRO A 396 -19.17 -36.27 14.89
N ALA A 397 -20.42 -35.84 14.74
CA ALA A 397 -21.42 -35.79 15.78
C ALA A 397 -22.16 -37.15 15.81
N PRO A 398 -22.32 -37.82 16.97
CA PRO A 398 -22.79 -39.21 17.03
C PRO A 398 -24.26 -39.45 16.65
N GLN A 399 -25.01 -38.44 16.15
CA GLN A 399 -26.48 -38.46 16.14
C GLN A 399 -27.14 -37.78 14.92
N ALA A 400 -26.43 -37.63 13.80
CA ALA A 400 -27.08 -37.13 12.58
C ALA A 400 -27.97 -38.22 11.97
N ARG A 401 -29.30 -38.06 12.05
CA ARG A 401 -30.24 -38.83 11.21
C ARG A 401 -29.90 -38.56 9.74
N PRO A 402 -29.49 -39.56 8.94
CA PRO A 402 -29.30 -39.38 7.51
C PRO A 402 -30.66 -39.13 6.87
N GLY A 403 -30.87 -37.95 6.27
CA GLY A 403 -32.04 -37.67 5.44
C GLY A 403 -32.72 -36.30 5.60
N ALA A 404 -32.40 -35.52 6.64
CA ALA A 404 -32.95 -34.17 6.79
C ALA A 404 -32.17 -33.13 5.94
N PRO A 405 -32.85 -32.19 5.25
CA PRO A 405 -32.19 -31.11 4.51
C PRO A 405 -31.22 -30.30 5.38
N THR A 406 -30.11 -29.84 4.77
CA THR A 406 -29.00 -29.14 5.47
C THR A 406 -29.47 -27.94 6.28
N LEU A 407 -30.37 -27.12 5.74
CA LEU A 407 -30.89 -25.94 6.42
C LEU A 407 -31.76 -26.31 7.64
N THR A 408 -32.56 -27.37 7.56
CA THR A 408 -33.33 -27.88 8.70
C THR A 408 -32.42 -28.35 9.82
N ARG A 409 -31.37 -29.10 9.49
CA ARG A 409 -30.37 -29.58 10.47
C ARG A 409 -29.65 -28.42 11.16
N LEU A 410 -29.26 -27.41 10.38
CA LEU A 410 -28.61 -26.20 10.91
C LEU A 410 -29.51 -25.49 11.94
N LEU A 411 -30.78 -25.23 11.59
CA LEU A 411 -31.70 -24.54 12.49
C LEU A 411 -31.91 -25.30 13.81
N VAL A 412 -32.05 -26.64 13.75
CA VAL A 412 -32.15 -27.48 14.96
C VAL A 412 -30.90 -27.35 15.84
N ARG A 413 -29.70 -27.43 15.25
CA ARG A 413 -28.43 -27.30 16.01
C ARG A 413 -28.25 -25.92 16.62
N LEU A 414 -28.68 -24.86 15.93
CA LEU A 414 -28.65 -23.50 16.48
C LEU A 414 -29.63 -23.37 17.65
N ALA A 415 -30.84 -23.93 17.54
CA ALA A 415 -31.83 -23.95 18.61
C ALA A 415 -31.40 -24.77 19.84
N GLU A 416 -30.57 -25.81 19.64
CA GLU A 416 -29.94 -26.61 20.70
C GLU A 416 -28.76 -25.86 21.38
N GLY A 417 -28.37 -24.68 20.89
CA GLY A 417 -27.31 -23.86 21.47
C GLY A 417 -25.89 -24.22 21.01
N ASP A 418 -25.74 -25.00 19.94
CA ASP A 418 -24.44 -25.49 19.46
C ASP A 418 -23.65 -24.50 18.59
N GLY A 419 -24.04 -23.21 18.59
CA GLY A 419 -23.38 -22.17 17.79
C GLY A 419 -21.88 -22.06 18.06
N GLU A 420 -21.45 -22.16 19.31
CA GLU A 420 -20.02 -22.11 19.66
C GLU A 420 -19.23 -23.31 19.15
N GLN A 421 -19.81 -24.51 19.20
CA GLN A 421 -19.16 -25.72 18.69
C GLN A 421 -18.99 -25.65 17.17
N LEU A 422 -20.03 -25.16 16.47
CA LEU A 422 -19.97 -24.95 15.02
C LEU A 422 -18.97 -23.87 14.63
N ALA A 423 -18.93 -22.75 15.37
CA ALA A 423 -17.95 -21.69 15.17
C ALA A 423 -16.51 -22.20 15.35
N ALA A 424 -16.26 -23.00 16.39
CA ALA A 424 -14.95 -23.62 16.63
C ALA A 424 -14.56 -24.62 15.52
N ALA A 425 -15.51 -25.46 15.08
CA ALA A 425 -15.29 -26.42 14.01
C ALA A 425 -14.96 -25.73 12.68
N LEU A 426 -15.69 -24.68 12.33
CA LEU A 426 -15.44 -23.84 11.15
C LEU A 426 -14.08 -23.17 11.22
N THR A 427 -13.74 -22.56 12.37
CA THR A 427 -12.46 -21.89 12.57
C THR A 427 -11.31 -22.87 12.42
N ALA A 428 -11.42 -24.07 13.00
CA ALA A 428 -10.42 -25.13 12.87
C ALA A 428 -10.31 -25.66 11.42
N GLN A 429 -11.42 -25.77 10.70
CA GLN A 429 -11.42 -26.16 9.29
C GLN A 429 -10.72 -25.11 8.42
N LEU A 430 -11.06 -23.84 8.57
CA LEU A 430 -10.44 -22.75 7.82
C LEU A 430 -8.95 -22.62 8.14
N ALA A 431 -8.56 -22.74 9.41
CA ALA A 431 -7.15 -22.70 9.81
C ALA A 431 -6.29 -23.79 9.13
N ARG A 432 -6.88 -24.92 8.70
CA ARG A 432 -6.18 -25.97 7.96
C ARG A 432 -6.04 -25.69 6.47
N THR A 433 -6.85 -24.81 5.91
CA THR A 433 -6.93 -24.54 4.46
C THR A 433 -6.36 -23.19 4.05
N THR A 434 -6.17 -22.26 4.99
CA THR A 434 -5.82 -20.87 4.66
C THR A 434 -4.32 -20.59 4.82
N ALA A 435 -3.75 -19.88 3.84
CA ALA A 435 -2.43 -19.25 3.90
C ALA A 435 -2.46 -18.05 4.89
N PRO A 436 -1.34 -17.38 5.24
CA PRO A 436 -1.38 -16.22 6.12
C PRO A 436 -2.33 -15.12 5.58
N ALA A 437 -3.05 -14.48 6.51
CA ALA A 437 -4.14 -13.54 6.20
C ALA A 437 -3.62 -12.29 5.46
N PRO A 438 -4.24 -11.89 4.32
CA PRO A 438 -3.95 -10.63 3.64
C PRO A 438 -4.17 -9.37 4.49
N LEU A 439 -3.59 -8.24 4.03
CA LEU A 439 -3.58 -6.94 4.75
C LEU A 439 -4.98 -6.40 5.04
N LEU A 440 -5.95 -6.71 4.18
CA LEU A 440 -7.33 -6.24 4.29
C LEU A 440 -8.25 -7.20 5.04
N GLU A 441 -7.73 -8.29 5.60
CA GLU A 441 -8.56 -9.26 6.30
C GLU A 441 -8.96 -8.71 7.69
N PRO A 442 -10.26 -8.45 7.95
CA PRO A 442 -10.68 -7.98 9.25
C PRO A 442 -10.45 -9.07 10.30
N VAL A 443 -10.08 -8.68 11.52
CA VAL A 443 -10.05 -9.60 12.66
C VAL A 443 -11.49 -10.04 12.94
N ARG A 444 -11.76 -11.34 12.81
CA ARG A 444 -13.09 -11.94 13.00
C ARG A 444 -13.06 -12.90 14.17
N THR A 445 -14.10 -12.85 15.00
CA THR A 445 -14.35 -13.91 15.98
C THR A 445 -14.91 -15.15 15.28
N GLY A 446 -14.83 -16.32 15.93
CA GLY A 446 -15.45 -17.54 15.40
C GLY A 446 -16.96 -17.40 15.19
N ARG A 447 -17.63 -16.59 16.03
CA ARG A 447 -19.06 -16.29 15.91
C ARG A 447 -19.36 -15.44 14.67
N ASP A 448 -18.56 -14.41 14.40
CA ASP A 448 -18.72 -13.59 13.19
C ASP A 448 -18.58 -14.44 11.93
N LEU A 449 -17.63 -15.39 11.93
CA LEU A 449 -17.47 -16.35 10.85
C LEU A 449 -18.72 -17.22 10.70
N LEU A 450 -19.28 -17.75 11.79
CA LEU A 450 -20.50 -18.56 11.73
C LEU A 450 -21.68 -17.76 11.18
N VAL A 451 -21.88 -16.50 11.61
CA VAL A 451 -22.92 -15.60 11.07
C VAL A 451 -22.78 -15.45 9.55
N ASP A 452 -21.59 -15.22 9.04
CA ASP A 452 -21.34 -15.09 7.59
C ASP A 452 -21.68 -16.38 6.83
N HIS A 453 -21.37 -17.54 7.41
CA HIS A 453 -21.59 -18.84 6.78
C HIS A 453 -23.07 -19.25 6.82
N VAL A 454 -23.78 -18.96 7.92
CA VAL A 454 -25.23 -19.17 8.03
C VAL A 454 -25.96 -18.24 7.06
N THR A 455 -25.55 -16.97 6.97
CA THR A 455 -26.10 -16.01 5.99
C THR A 455 -25.94 -16.54 4.57
N ALA A 456 -24.75 -17.04 4.22
CA ALA A 456 -24.50 -17.64 2.90
C ALA A 456 -25.39 -18.86 2.62
N MET A 457 -25.56 -19.77 3.59
CA MET A 457 -26.45 -20.93 3.47
C MET A 457 -27.92 -20.51 3.22
N VAL A 458 -28.39 -19.49 3.95
CA VAL A 458 -29.74 -18.94 3.78
C VAL A 458 -29.89 -18.28 2.41
N CYS A 459 -28.91 -17.52 1.95
CA CYS A 459 -28.90 -16.94 0.60
C CYS A 459 -28.96 -18.02 -0.49
N CYS A 460 -28.16 -19.09 -0.39
CA CYS A 460 -28.21 -20.22 -1.33
C CYS A 460 -29.61 -20.86 -1.35
N ALA A 461 -30.21 -21.10 -0.18
CA ALA A 461 -31.56 -21.67 -0.09
C ALA A 461 -32.62 -20.76 -0.73
N ALA A 462 -32.51 -19.44 -0.55
CA ALA A 462 -33.40 -18.47 -1.18
C ALA A 462 -33.23 -18.44 -2.71
N VAL A 463 -32.00 -18.51 -3.22
CA VAL A 463 -31.73 -18.61 -4.66
C VAL A 463 -32.32 -19.90 -5.24
N ASP A 464 -32.10 -21.03 -4.57
CA ASP A 464 -32.51 -22.34 -5.09
C ASP A 464 -34.03 -22.59 -5.02
N THR A 465 -34.74 -21.96 -4.07
CA THR A 465 -36.13 -22.33 -3.76
C THR A 465 -37.16 -21.19 -3.83
N ALA A 466 -36.72 -19.93 -3.71
CA ALA A 466 -37.58 -18.76 -3.63
C ALA A 466 -37.44 -17.79 -4.82
N GLY A 467 -36.64 -18.14 -5.83
CA GLY A 467 -36.40 -17.27 -6.99
C GLY A 467 -35.63 -16.00 -6.66
N ALA A 468 -34.89 -16.00 -5.53
CA ALA A 468 -33.96 -14.92 -5.22
C ALA A 468 -32.78 -14.94 -6.20
N THR A 469 -32.15 -13.79 -6.40
CA THR A 469 -30.96 -13.68 -7.25
C THR A 469 -29.81 -13.03 -6.49
N PRO A 470 -28.57 -13.48 -6.71
CA PRO A 470 -27.39 -12.76 -6.24
C PRO A 470 -27.32 -11.38 -6.92
N GLY A 471 -26.81 -10.39 -6.20
CA GLY A 471 -26.61 -9.04 -6.72
C GLY A 471 -25.40 -8.35 -6.10
N LEU A 472 -25.03 -7.21 -6.67
CA LEU A 472 -23.96 -6.35 -6.19
C LEU A 472 -24.54 -5.01 -5.77
N ASP A 473 -24.20 -4.59 -4.56
CA ASP A 473 -24.34 -3.24 -4.06
C ASP A 473 -22.96 -2.60 -3.97
N TRP A 474 -22.74 -1.46 -4.62
CA TRP A 474 -21.40 -0.88 -4.68
C TRP A 474 -20.86 -0.37 -3.34
N LEU A 475 -21.73 -0.16 -2.34
CA LEU A 475 -21.31 0.29 -1.01
C LEU A 475 -21.27 -0.85 0.01
N ASP A 476 -22.15 -1.83 -0.14
CA ASP A 476 -22.33 -2.91 0.84
C ASP A 476 -21.80 -4.26 0.36
N GLY A 477 -21.49 -4.40 -0.93
CA GLY A 477 -20.93 -5.60 -1.54
C GLY A 477 -21.99 -6.61 -1.99
N PRO A 478 -21.73 -7.92 -1.81
CA PRO A 478 -22.68 -9.00 -2.13
C PRO A 478 -24.05 -8.81 -1.44
N VAL A 479 -25.14 -8.85 -2.21
CA VAL A 479 -26.51 -8.71 -1.70
C VAL A 479 -27.47 -9.74 -2.28
N LEU A 480 -28.51 -10.07 -1.52
CA LEU A 480 -29.63 -10.90 -1.97
C LEU A 480 -30.76 -10.02 -2.50
N LEU A 481 -31.21 -10.31 -3.72
CA LEU A 481 -32.36 -9.66 -4.35
C LEU A 481 -33.54 -10.63 -4.38
N ILE A 482 -34.72 -10.20 -3.93
CA ILE A 482 -35.98 -10.94 -4.07
C ILE A 482 -36.96 -10.05 -4.83
N GLY A 483 -37.41 -10.50 -6.00
CA GLY A 483 -38.23 -9.68 -6.90
C GLY A 483 -37.51 -8.40 -7.36
N GLY A 484 -36.19 -8.43 -7.49
CA GLY A 484 -35.35 -7.27 -7.84
C GLY A 484 -35.09 -6.28 -6.68
N VAL A 485 -35.66 -6.52 -5.50
CA VAL A 485 -35.47 -5.65 -4.33
C VAL A 485 -34.42 -6.24 -3.39
N ARG A 486 -33.48 -5.40 -2.96
CA ARG A 486 -32.45 -5.76 -1.98
C ARG A 486 -33.08 -6.06 -0.62
N ARG A 487 -32.73 -7.21 -0.05
CA ARG A 487 -33.09 -7.57 1.33
C ARG A 487 -32.02 -7.12 2.32
N THR A 488 -32.42 -6.30 3.29
CA THR A 488 -31.55 -5.78 4.38
C THR A 488 -31.95 -6.30 5.76
N ASP A 489 -33.05 -7.04 5.85
CA ASP A 489 -33.68 -7.50 7.08
C ASP A 489 -33.21 -8.90 7.54
N LEU A 490 -32.28 -9.53 6.81
CA LEU A 490 -31.75 -10.87 7.11
C LEU A 490 -30.71 -10.88 8.25
N ALA A 491 -29.92 -9.82 8.39
CA ALA A 491 -28.78 -9.82 9.31
C ALA A 491 -29.19 -10.01 10.79
N GLY A 492 -30.27 -9.36 11.22
CA GLY A 492 -30.79 -9.47 12.60
C GLY A 492 -31.26 -10.88 12.95
N PRO A 493 -32.15 -11.51 12.16
CA PRO A 493 -32.58 -12.89 12.37
C PRO A 493 -31.44 -13.92 12.41
N VAL A 494 -30.43 -13.78 11.54
CA VAL A 494 -29.27 -14.68 11.57
C VAL A 494 -28.43 -14.50 12.83
N ALA A 495 -28.15 -13.25 13.23
CA ALA A 495 -27.40 -12.97 14.46
C ALA A 495 -28.12 -13.53 15.70
N GLN A 496 -29.45 -13.37 15.81
CA GLN A 496 -30.23 -13.94 16.91
C GLN A 496 -30.18 -15.47 16.94
N ALA A 497 -30.26 -16.12 15.78
CA ALA A 497 -30.15 -17.57 15.70
C ALA A 497 -28.75 -18.07 16.11
N VAL A 498 -27.69 -17.37 15.72
CA VAL A 498 -26.30 -17.80 16.00
C VAL A 498 -25.87 -17.47 17.43
N GLU A 499 -26.20 -16.27 17.93
CA GLU A 499 -25.70 -15.78 19.21
C GLU A 499 -26.57 -16.20 20.39
N GLN A 500 -27.88 -16.33 20.18
CA GLN A 500 -28.87 -16.55 21.25
C GLN A 500 -29.60 -17.88 21.12
N GLY A 501 -29.33 -18.66 20.06
CA GLY A 501 -30.06 -19.88 19.74
C GLY A 501 -31.54 -19.64 19.39
N GLN A 502 -31.93 -18.39 19.12
CA GLN A 502 -33.31 -18.02 18.81
C GLN A 502 -33.54 -18.11 17.30
N ASP A 503 -33.95 -19.28 16.81
CA ASP A 503 -34.15 -19.53 15.38
C ASP A 503 -35.54 -19.12 14.84
N GLY A 504 -36.50 -18.83 15.72
CA GLY A 504 -37.87 -18.41 15.36
C GLY A 504 -37.95 -17.22 14.39
N PRO A 505 -37.25 -16.10 14.65
CA PRO A 505 -37.19 -14.95 13.73
C PRO A 505 -36.61 -15.32 12.36
N LEU A 506 -35.60 -16.20 12.32
CA LEU A 506 -35.00 -16.67 11.07
C LEU A 506 -35.97 -17.56 10.29
N ARG A 507 -36.70 -18.46 10.97
CA ARG A 507 -37.77 -19.27 10.35
C ARG A 507 -38.88 -18.42 9.77
N ALA A 508 -39.33 -17.40 10.50
CA ALA A 508 -40.35 -16.46 10.02
C ALA A 508 -39.87 -15.70 8.78
N TRP A 509 -38.60 -15.27 8.75
CA TRP A 509 -38.01 -14.65 7.56
C TRP A 509 -37.96 -15.60 6.36
N LEU A 510 -37.54 -16.86 6.57
CA LEU A 510 -37.46 -17.89 5.54
C LEU A 510 -38.83 -18.19 4.93
N ASP A 511 -39.86 -18.32 5.77
CA ASP A 511 -41.25 -18.53 5.34
C ASP A 511 -41.79 -17.33 4.54
N ALA A 512 -41.60 -16.10 5.06
CA ALA A 512 -42.00 -14.88 4.38
C ALA A 512 -41.27 -14.67 3.03
N ALA A 513 -40.03 -15.15 2.92
CA ALA A 513 -39.27 -15.14 1.68
C ALA A 513 -39.67 -16.27 0.72
N GLY A 514 -40.50 -17.23 1.14
CA GLY A 514 -40.92 -18.38 0.33
C GLY A 514 -39.87 -19.49 0.20
N VAL A 515 -38.91 -19.55 1.14
CA VAL A 515 -37.83 -20.54 1.13
C VAL A 515 -38.34 -21.90 1.60
N ARG A 516 -38.10 -22.93 0.79
CA ARG A 516 -38.58 -24.29 1.05
C ARG A 516 -37.54 -25.12 1.80
N LEU A 517 -37.72 -25.22 3.12
CA LEU A 517 -36.79 -25.93 4.02
C LEU A 517 -36.67 -27.43 3.69
N GLU A 518 -37.70 -28.01 3.08
CA GLU A 518 -37.74 -29.43 2.69
C GLU A 518 -36.86 -29.75 1.48
N LYS A 519 -36.44 -28.74 0.71
CA LYS A 519 -35.59 -28.92 -0.46
C LYS A 519 -34.10 -28.85 -0.09
N PRO A 520 -33.24 -29.68 -0.71
CA PRO A 520 -31.80 -29.56 -0.51
C PRO A 520 -31.28 -28.26 -1.12
N VAL A 521 -30.32 -27.65 -0.44
CA VAL A 521 -29.52 -26.55 -0.98
C VAL A 521 -28.51 -27.15 -1.96
N ARG A 522 -28.44 -26.62 -3.18
CA ARG A 522 -27.49 -27.04 -4.20
C ARG A 522 -26.14 -26.37 -3.90
N LEU A 523 -25.07 -27.13 -3.74
CA LEU A 523 -23.76 -26.59 -3.38
C LEU A 523 -22.70 -26.94 -4.42
#